data_AF-A0A8H3G5R0-F1
#
_entry.id   AF-A0A8H3G5R0-F1
#
_cell.length_a   1.000
_cell.length_b   1.000
_cell.length_c   1.000
_cell.angle_alpha   90.00
_cell.angle_beta   90.00
_cell.angle_gamma   90.00
#
_symmetry.space_group_name_H-M   'P 1'
#
loop_
_entity.id
_entity.type
_entity.pdbx_description
1 polymer ?
#
loop_
_entity_poly.entity_id
_entity_poly.type
_entity_poly.pdbx_seq_one_letter_code
_entity_poly.pdbx_strand_id
1 'polypeptide(L)'
;MVHLELFHHFATVTGPAISVGEMSEEMWSTIIPRIALSHDFLMYALLAISSTHIAHLNPTVRNFYWEQATTLEGQALRLAHDQMTAPDASNADALFAFSIPTTWYSFASHAMPHTAGSQKPLQSTIQCINLLRGIRTIGPSVKQYISRGALAPLLSLSPENFKPAPQFSSPETSAYFSELLVFCSTMSGDNTDLEDQENFAAAATSLRTSFLKVENVPRGEMSSPPVWHWAIRLQAGFVERLAEGHVIPLVLVAHWCVLLARAKHYWWMDGWVERTMGEIEGVMREEHRYWLRWPLERIGGREGG
;
A
#
# COMPACT_ATOMS: atom_id res chain seq x y z
N MET A 1 8.64 -19.40 23.22
CA MET A 1 7.21 -19.17 23.52
C MET A 1 6.63 -18.06 22.65
N VAL A 2 7.21 -16.85 22.62
CA VAL A 2 6.70 -15.71 21.82
C VAL A 2 6.45 -16.05 20.35
N HIS A 3 7.39 -16.68 19.63
CA HIS A 3 7.16 -17.03 18.22
C HIS A 3 5.98 -17.99 18.00
N LEU A 4 5.75 -18.94 18.91
CA LEU A 4 4.62 -19.87 18.81
C LEU A 4 3.29 -19.14 19.07
N GLU A 5 3.27 -18.22 20.03
CA GLU A 5 2.13 -17.35 20.30
C GLU A 5 1.81 -16.48 19.09
N LEU A 6 2.81 -15.83 18.50
CA LEU A 6 2.67 -15.00 17.31
C LEU A 6 2.17 -15.82 16.11
N PHE A 7 2.69 -17.03 15.91
CA PHE A 7 2.23 -17.92 14.84
C PHE A 7 0.79 -18.38 15.05
N HIS A 8 0.45 -18.75 16.29
CA HIS A 8 -0.92 -19.13 16.65
C HIS A 8 -1.89 -17.95 16.46
N HIS A 9 -1.51 -16.76 16.92
CA HIS A 9 -2.29 -15.54 16.74
C HIS A 9 -2.43 -15.17 15.26
N PHE A 10 -1.41 -15.42 14.45
CA PHE A 10 -1.51 -15.23 13.00
C PHE A 10 -2.59 -16.13 12.40
N ALA A 11 -2.49 -17.45 12.64
CA ALA A 11 -3.41 -18.42 12.05
C ALA A 11 -4.86 -18.28 12.54
N THR A 12 -5.08 -17.73 13.74
CA THR A 12 -6.42 -17.70 14.36
C THR A 12 -7.06 -16.33 14.44
N VAL A 13 -6.29 -15.24 14.34
CA VAL A 13 -6.80 -13.87 14.53
C VAL A 13 -6.32 -12.93 13.43
N THR A 14 -5.01 -12.81 13.19
CA THR A 14 -4.48 -11.85 12.21
C THR A 14 -4.81 -12.25 10.78
N GLY A 15 -4.67 -13.53 10.43
CA GLY A 15 -4.99 -14.07 9.10
C GLY A 15 -6.46 -13.82 8.71
N PRO A 16 -7.44 -14.12 9.58
CA PRO A 16 -8.83 -13.73 9.35
C PRO A 16 -9.00 -12.20 9.25
N ALA A 17 -8.36 -11.41 10.12
CA ALA A 17 -8.50 -9.95 10.16
C ALA A 17 -7.92 -9.22 8.92
N ILE A 18 -6.99 -9.83 8.19
CA ILE A 18 -6.42 -9.29 6.94
C ILE A 18 -7.06 -9.92 5.68
N SER A 19 -7.87 -10.95 5.86
CA SER A 19 -8.54 -11.64 4.76
C SER A 19 -9.65 -10.79 4.14
N VAL A 20 -9.88 -10.98 2.85
CA VAL A 20 -10.99 -10.33 2.14
C VAL A 20 -11.89 -11.38 1.49
N GLY A 21 -12.92 -11.77 2.22
CA GLY A 21 -13.85 -12.85 1.86
C GLY A 21 -13.33 -14.26 2.18
N GLU A 22 -14.22 -15.26 2.12
CA GLU A 22 -13.96 -16.63 2.58
C GLU A 22 -12.75 -17.30 1.89
N MET A 23 -12.62 -17.14 0.57
CA MET A 23 -11.47 -17.64 -0.19
C MET A 23 -10.15 -17.08 0.35
N SER A 24 -10.13 -15.80 0.73
CA SER A 24 -8.95 -15.19 1.31
C SER A 24 -8.68 -15.68 2.73
N GLU A 25 -9.68 -16.11 3.48
CA GLU A 25 -9.52 -16.57 4.86
C GLU A 25 -8.77 -17.90 4.92
N GLU A 26 -9.11 -18.88 4.07
CA GLU A 26 -8.37 -20.15 3.98
C GLU A 26 -6.90 -19.91 3.58
N MET A 27 -6.68 -18.98 2.63
CA MET A 27 -5.35 -18.59 2.20
C MET A 27 -4.49 -18.10 3.37
N TRP A 28 -5.03 -17.17 4.16
CA TRP A 28 -4.29 -16.53 5.26
C TRP A 28 -4.21 -17.38 6.53
N SER A 29 -5.21 -18.22 6.80
CA SER A 29 -5.29 -18.98 8.06
C SER A 29 -4.66 -20.36 7.95
N THR A 30 -4.55 -20.92 6.73
CA THR A 30 -4.07 -22.30 6.52
C THR A 30 -2.94 -22.40 5.50
N ILE A 31 -3.14 -21.92 4.27
CA ILE A 31 -2.23 -22.20 3.14
C ILE A 31 -0.90 -21.45 3.32
N ILE A 32 -0.95 -20.14 3.53
CA ILE A 32 0.24 -19.30 3.70
C ILE A 32 1.03 -19.68 4.97
N PRO A 33 0.40 -19.91 6.14
CA PRO A 33 1.10 -20.46 7.31
C PRO A 33 1.83 -21.77 7.03
N ARG A 34 1.26 -22.66 6.22
CA ARG A 34 1.92 -23.92 5.84
C ARG A 34 3.13 -23.70 4.95
N ILE A 35 3.05 -22.78 3.98
CA ILE A 35 4.21 -22.40 3.15
C ILE A 35 5.30 -21.82 4.04
N ALA A 36 4.95 -20.97 5.01
CA ALA A 36 5.89 -20.33 5.92
C ALA A 36 6.73 -21.32 6.73
N LEU A 37 6.22 -22.51 7.03
CA LEU A 37 6.98 -23.56 7.74
C LEU A 37 8.23 -24.03 6.98
N SER A 38 8.29 -23.81 5.67
CA SER A 38 9.44 -24.16 4.82
C SER A 38 10.30 -22.95 4.43
N HIS A 39 9.90 -21.73 4.82
CA HIS A 39 10.53 -20.49 4.37
C HIS A 39 10.62 -19.47 5.52
N ASP A 40 11.80 -19.39 6.15
CA ASP A 40 12.06 -18.54 7.32
C ASP A 40 11.70 -17.07 7.08
N PHE A 41 12.01 -16.51 5.90
CA PHE A 41 11.70 -15.12 5.58
C PHE A 41 10.18 -14.85 5.61
N LEU A 42 9.38 -15.77 5.08
CA LEU A 42 7.93 -15.67 5.12
C LEU A 42 7.44 -15.84 6.55
N MET A 43 7.96 -16.83 7.29
CA MET A 43 7.63 -17.04 8.70
C MET A 43 7.82 -15.76 9.50
N TYR A 44 8.99 -15.13 9.41
CA TYR A 44 9.26 -13.90 10.15
C TYR A 44 8.34 -12.74 9.76
N ALA A 45 7.94 -12.60 8.48
CA ALA A 45 6.95 -11.61 8.08
C ALA A 45 5.57 -11.88 8.67
N LEU A 46 5.12 -13.15 8.74
CA LEU A 46 3.86 -13.52 9.39
C LEU A 46 3.90 -13.21 10.90
N LEU A 47 5.02 -13.50 11.56
CA LEU A 47 5.19 -13.19 12.98
C LEU A 47 5.25 -11.67 13.21
N ALA A 48 5.89 -10.92 12.32
CA ALA A 48 5.98 -9.46 12.41
C ALA A 48 4.59 -8.80 12.34
N ILE A 49 3.79 -9.12 11.31
CA ILE A 49 2.44 -8.55 11.20
C ILE A 49 1.53 -9.01 12.35
N SER A 50 1.68 -10.25 12.81
CA SER A 50 0.95 -10.77 13.97
C SER A 50 1.30 -10.01 15.24
N SER A 51 2.58 -9.74 15.46
CA SER A 51 3.05 -8.96 16.60
C SER A 51 2.52 -7.53 16.55
N THR A 52 2.53 -6.90 15.37
CA THR A 52 1.91 -5.57 15.17
C THR A 52 0.42 -5.57 15.47
N HIS A 53 -0.31 -6.63 15.08
CA HIS A 53 -1.73 -6.76 15.36
C HIS A 53 -2.01 -6.88 16.86
N ILE A 54 -1.24 -7.68 17.60
CA ILE A 54 -1.34 -7.76 19.07
C ILE A 54 -1.06 -6.39 19.70
N ALA A 55 -0.05 -5.67 19.22
CA ALA A 55 0.30 -4.34 19.72
C ALA A 55 -0.80 -3.29 19.46
N HIS A 56 -1.52 -3.43 18.34
CA HIS A 56 -2.69 -2.63 18.01
C HIS A 56 -3.84 -2.91 18.98
N LEU A 57 -4.18 -4.20 19.17
CA LEU A 57 -5.29 -4.65 20.02
C LEU A 57 -5.05 -4.41 21.52
N ASN A 58 -3.80 -4.45 21.98
CA ASN A 58 -3.45 -4.40 23.40
C ASN A 58 -2.48 -3.25 23.72
N PRO A 59 -3.00 -2.04 24.05
CA PRO A 59 -2.18 -0.87 24.36
C PRO A 59 -1.19 -1.08 25.53
N THR A 60 -1.50 -1.96 26.49
CA THR A 60 -0.68 -2.21 27.69
C THR A 60 0.64 -2.91 27.39
N VAL A 61 0.66 -3.80 26.40
CA VAL A 61 1.84 -4.57 25.99
C VAL A 61 2.40 -4.11 24.63
N ARG A 62 1.83 -3.03 24.08
CA ARG A 62 2.15 -2.49 22.75
C ARG A 62 3.64 -2.37 22.47
N ASN A 63 4.40 -1.78 23.40
CA ASN A 63 5.83 -1.52 23.20
C ASN A 63 6.64 -2.81 23.03
N PHE A 64 6.30 -3.86 23.80
CA PHE A 64 6.98 -5.15 23.70
C PHE A 64 6.74 -5.79 22.33
N TYR A 65 5.48 -5.95 21.93
CA TYR A 65 5.15 -6.55 20.64
C TYR A 65 5.59 -5.68 19.45
N TRP A 66 5.68 -4.36 19.63
CA TRP A 66 6.25 -3.48 18.61
C TRP A 66 7.75 -3.72 18.37
N GLU A 67 8.53 -3.86 19.44
CA GLU A 67 9.97 -4.19 19.34
C GLU A 67 10.19 -5.56 18.68
N GLN A 68 9.35 -6.54 19.04
CA GLN A 68 9.34 -7.85 18.39
C GLN A 68 9.04 -7.72 16.89
N ALA A 69 7.99 -6.99 16.53
CA ALA A 69 7.59 -6.81 15.14
C ALA A 69 8.70 -6.17 14.29
N THR A 70 9.35 -5.12 14.82
CA THR A 70 10.47 -4.44 14.15
C THR A 70 11.66 -5.37 13.92
N THR A 71 11.99 -6.19 14.93
CA THR A 71 13.10 -7.14 14.85
C THR A 71 12.82 -8.24 13.82
N LEU A 72 11.61 -8.81 13.87
CA LEU A 72 11.16 -9.87 12.97
C LEU A 72 11.08 -9.38 11.52
N GLU A 73 10.52 -8.19 11.28
CA GLU A 73 10.49 -7.59 9.94
C GLU A 73 11.89 -7.40 9.37
N GLY A 74 12.82 -6.89 10.20
CA GLY A 74 14.22 -6.74 9.79
C GLY A 74 14.87 -8.07 9.42
N GLN A 75 14.56 -9.17 10.12
CA GLN A 75 15.01 -10.51 9.76
C GLN A 75 14.38 -11.01 8.46
N ALA A 76 13.08 -10.81 8.32
CA ALA A 76 12.30 -11.22 7.16
C ALA A 76 12.84 -10.58 5.87
N LEU A 77 13.04 -9.26 5.87
CA LEU A 77 13.60 -8.51 4.74
C LEU A 77 15.01 -8.96 4.35
N ARG A 78 15.88 -9.19 5.35
CA ARG A 78 17.26 -9.66 5.08
C ARG A 78 17.28 -11.02 4.41
N LEU A 79 16.49 -11.97 4.91
CA LEU A 79 16.44 -13.32 4.35
C LEU A 79 15.72 -13.34 2.98
N ALA A 80 14.70 -12.52 2.80
CA ALA A 80 13.98 -12.43 1.54
C ALA A 80 14.86 -11.85 0.41
N HIS A 81 15.73 -10.89 0.73
CA HIS A 81 16.65 -10.28 -0.23
C HIS A 81 17.49 -11.35 -0.97
N ASP A 82 18.04 -12.32 -0.24
CA ASP A 82 18.87 -13.39 -0.82
C ASP A 82 18.07 -14.35 -1.70
N GLN A 83 16.76 -14.49 -1.45
CA GLN A 83 15.86 -15.33 -2.23
C GLN A 83 15.34 -14.61 -3.49
N MET A 84 15.25 -13.27 -3.46
CA MET A 84 14.75 -12.47 -4.57
C MET A 84 15.69 -12.42 -5.79
N THR A 85 16.99 -12.72 -5.62
CA THR A 85 17.96 -12.67 -6.72
C THR A 85 17.78 -13.78 -7.75
N ALA A 86 17.18 -14.91 -7.37
CA ALA A 86 16.93 -16.04 -8.27
C ALA A 86 15.56 -16.69 -7.98
N PRO A 87 14.45 -16.05 -8.38
CA PRO A 87 13.12 -16.61 -8.19
C PRO A 87 12.91 -17.86 -9.06
N ASP A 88 12.43 -18.94 -8.46
CA ASP A 88 12.08 -20.18 -9.13
C ASP A 88 10.82 -20.82 -8.55
N ALA A 89 10.46 -22.03 -9.00
CA ALA A 89 9.28 -22.73 -8.55
C ALA A 89 9.30 -23.08 -7.04
N SER A 90 10.47 -23.15 -6.41
CA SER A 90 10.62 -23.52 -5.00
C SER A 90 10.36 -22.36 -4.05
N ASN A 91 10.59 -21.12 -4.48
CA ASN A 91 10.47 -19.93 -3.62
C ASN A 91 9.44 -18.89 -4.11
N ALA A 92 8.91 -19.01 -5.33
CA ALA A 92 7.99 -18.03 -5.91
C ALA A 92 6.73 -17.81 -5.08
N ASP A 93 6.09 -18.89 -4.60
CA ASP A 93 4.89 -18.79 -3.76
C ASP A 93 5.22 -18.07 -2.44
N ALA A 94 6.35 -18.42 -1.82
CA ALA A 94 6.77 -17.81 -0.57
C ALA A 94 7.13 -16.32 -0.74
N LEU A 95 7.83 -15.94 -1.82
CA LEU A 95 8.16 -14.55 -2.15
C LEU A 95 6.90 -13.70 -2.37
N PHE A 96 5.91 -14.24 -3.08
CA PHE A 96 4.63 -13.56 -3.28
C PHE A 96 3.86 -13.40 -1.97
N ALA A 97 3.71 -14.49 -1.20
CA ALA A 97 3.05 -14.47 0.09
C ALA A 97 3.75 -13.56 1.11
N PHE A 98 5.08 -13.39 1.00
CA PHE A 98 5.88 -12.51 1.86
C PHE A 98 5.62 -11.02 1.58
N SER A 99 5.40 -10.66 0.31
CA SER A 99 5.24 -9.25 -0.09
C SER A 99 4.06 -8.54 0.58
N ILE A 100 2.99 -9.28 0.86
CA ILE A 100 1.73 -8.75 1.37
C ILE A 100 1.80 -8.39 2.88
N PRO A 101 2.16 -9.30 3.82
CA PRO A 101 2.29 -8.97 5.24
C PRO A 101 3.37 -7.92 5.49
N THR A 102 4.47 -7.94 4.73
CA THR A 102 5.51 -6.89 4.73
C THR A 102 4.92 -5.52 4.39
N THR A 103 4.08 -5.47 3.34
CA THR A 103 3.39 -4.24 2.94
C THR A 103 2.44 -3.76 4.05
N TRP A 104 1.58 -4.64 4.58
CA TRP A 104 0.67 -4.29 5.66
C TRP A 104 1.38 -3.88 6.94
N TYR A 105 2.50 -4.50 7.27
CA TYR A 105 3.36 -4.11 8.39
C TYR A 105 3.85 -2.67 8.19
N SER A 106 4.29 -2.30 6.99
CA SER A 106 4.72 -0.94 6.68
C SER A 106 3.61 0.09 6.84
N PHE A 107 2.37 -0.25 6.46
CA PHE A 107 1.21 0.62 6.71
C PHE A 107 0.91 0.73 8.21
N ALA A 108 0.82 -0.41 8.91
CA ALA A 108 0.52 -0.48 10.33
C ALA A 108 1.61 0.12 11.23
N SER A 109 2.85 0.19 10.77
CA SER A 109 3.96 0.82 11.51
C SER A 109 3.92 2.34 11.40
N HIS A 110 3.71 2.89 10.20
CA HIS A 110 3.40 4.32 10.02
C HIS A 110 2.16 4.72 10.82
N ALA A 111 1.22 3.78 10.87
CA ALA A 111 0.16 3.53 11.82
C ALA A 111 0.28 4.05 13.26
N MET A 112 1.50 3.96 13.79
CA MET A 112 1.73 3.96 15.22
C MET A 112 2.43 5.25 15.63
N PRO A 113 2.11 5.80 16.81
CA PRO A 113 2.86 6.92 17.35
C PRO A 113 4.29 6.43 17.63
N HIS A 114 5.21 6.66 16.71
CA HIS A 114 6.64 6.53 16.99
C HIS A 114 7.03 7.58 18.01
N THR A 115 8.01 7.24 18.85
CA THR A 115 8.69 8.22 19.70
C THR A 115 9.16 9.38 18.83
N ALA A 116 8.54 10.53 19.02
CA ALA A 116 8.79 11.77 18.29
C ALA A 116 10.29 12.08 18.28
N GLY A 117 10.87 12.35 17.09
CA GLY A 117 12.14 13.06 17.06
C GLY A 117 12.99 13.07 15.78
N SER A 118 12.85 12.15 14.82
CA SER A 118 13.89 12.06 13.77
C SER A 118 13.51 11.57 12.37
N GLN A 119 12.26 11.20 12.10
CA GLN A 119 11.89 10.79 10.74
C GLN A 119 11.65 12.02 9.86
N LYS A 120 12.21 11.99 8.64
CA LYS A 120 11.92 13.02 7.63
C LYS A 120 10.43 12.93 7.26
N PRO A 121 9.76 14.06 6.98
CA PRO A 121 8.39 14.04 6.46
C PRO A 121 8.27 13.07 5.28
N LEU A 122 7.17 12.31 5.20
CA LEU A 122 6.82 11.38 4.12
C LEU A 122 7.72 10.16 3.97
N GLN A 123 8.74 9.97 4.82
CA GLN A 123 9.67 8.86 4.71
C GLN A 123 8.94 7.50 4.74
N SER A 124 7.99 7.35 5.65
CA SER A 124 7.18 6.13 5.75
C SER A 124 6.21 5.96 4.57
N THR A 125 5.62 7.05 4.07
CA THR A 125 4.76 7.02 2.86
C THR A 125 5.56 6.53 1.66
N ILE A 126 6.78 7.06 1.49
CA ILE A 126 7.73 6.65 0.44
C ILE A 126 8.12 5.17 0.60
N GLN A 127 8.38 4.72 1.83
CA GLN A 127 8.65 3.31 2.10
C GLN A 127 7.48 2.41 1.69
N CYS A 128 6.25 2.77 2.06
CA CYS A 128 5.04 2.02 1.66
C CYS A 128 4.90 1.97 0.14
N ILE A 129 5.11 3.10 -0.55
CA ILE A 129 5.08 3.17 -2.02
C ILE A 129 6.15 2.26 -2.63
N ASN A 130 7.38 2.27 -2.09
CA ASN A 130 8.46 1.42 -2.61
C ASN A 130 8.17 -0.07 -2.44
N LEU A 131 7.58 -0.48 -1.31
CA LEU A 131 7.15 -1.88 -1.11
C LEU A 131 6.07 -2.29 -2.12
N LEU A 132 5.06 -1.43 -2.33
CA LEU A 132 4.03 -1.66 -3.35
C LEU A 132 4.61 -1.74 -4.76
N ARG A 133 5.58 -0.88 -5.11
CA ARG A 133 6.30 -0.92 -6.38
C ARG A 133 7.09 -2.22 -6.55
N GLY A 134 7.65 -2.76 -5.46
CA GLY A 134 8.34 -4.05 -5.45
C GLY A 134 7.48 -5.21 -5.98
N ILE A 135 6.17 -5.19 -5.71
CA ILE A 135 5.20 -6.18 -6.21
C ILE A 135 5.19 -6.19 -7.75
N ARG A 136 5.30 -5.03 -8.40
CA ARG A 136 5.35 -4.92 -9.87
C ARG A 136 6.63 -5.52 -10.44
N THR A 137 7.76 -5.36 -9.75
CA THR A 137 9.07 -5.82 -10.22
C THR A 137 9.19 -7.34 -10.14
N ILE A 138 8.74 -7.93 -9.02
CA ILE A 138 8.85 -9.38 -8.80
C ILE A 138 7.73 -10.14 -9.52
N GLY A 139 6.53 -9.55 -9.59
CA GLY A 139 5.31 -10.18 -10.10
C GLY A 139 5.49 -10.95 -11.42
N PRO A 140 6.01 -10.36 -12.50
CA PRO A 140 6.19 -11.04 -13.78
C PRO A 140 7.05 -12.31 -13.69
N SER A 141 8.14 -12.26 -12.91
CA SER A 141 9.09 -13.37 -12.75
C SER A 141 8.48 -14.56 -12.00
N VAL A 142 7.59 -14.28 -11.03
CA VAL A 142 6.95 -15.32 -10.20
C VAL A 142 5.58 -15.78 -10.74
N LYS A 143 4.93 -14.98 -11.58
CA LYS A 143 3.55 -15.22 -12.08
C LYS A 143 3.38 -16.59 -12.74
N GLN A 144 4.37 -17.05 -13.49
CA GLN A 144 4.29 -18.37 -14.16
C GLN A 144 4.26 -19.54 -13.17
N TYR A 145 4.88 -19.38 -12.00
CA TYR A 145 4.91 -20.40 -10.95
C TYR A 145 3.63 -20.34 -10.13
N ILE A 146 3.26 -19.14 -9.67
CA ILE A 146 2.08 -18.90 -8.82
C ILE A 146 0.79 -19.31 -9.53
N SER A 147 0.69 -19.07 -10.84
CA SER A 147 -0.53 -19.37 -11.61
C SER A 147 -0.87 -20.87 -11.66
N ARG A 148 0.06 -21.74 -11.28
CA ARG A 148 -0.11 -23.20 -11.20
C ARG A 148 -0.15 -23.72 -9.75
N GLY A 149 0.09 -22.85 -8.76
CA GLY A 149 0.23 -23.19 -7.36
C GLY A 149 -1.02 -22.88 -6.53
N ALA A 150 -0.92 -23.13 -5.22
CA ALA A 150 -2.01 -22.91 -4.26
C ALA A 150 -2.38 -21.42 -4.11
N LEU A 151 -1.46 -20.51 -4.45
CA LEU A 151 -1.67 -19.06 -4.39
C LEU A 151 -2.32 -18.47 -5.65
N ALA A 152 -2.59 -19.28 -6.69
CA ALA A 152 -3.22 -18.82 -7.93
C ALA A 152 -4.50 -17.99 -7.72
N PRO A 153 -5.42 -18.31 -6.77
CA PRO A 153 -6.60 -17.49 -6.52
C PRO A 153 -6.28 -16.04 -6.15
N LEU A 154 -5.17 -15.77 -5.47
CA LEU A 154 -4.77 -14.39 -5.11
C LEU A 154 -4.37 -13.56 -6.33
N LEU A 155 -3.99 -14.17 -7.45
CA LEU A 155 -3.73 -13.44 -8.70
C LEU A 155 -5.00 -12.82 -9.29
N SER A 156 -6.18 -13.37 -8.96
CA SER A 156 -7.47 -12.79 -9.37
C SER A 156 -7.71 -11.43 -8.68
N LEU A 157 -7.16 -11.25 -7.48
CA LEU A 157 -7.20 -10.01 -6.72
C LEU A 157 -6.20 -8.96 -7.23
N SER A 158 -5.50 -9.21 -8.34
CA SER A 158 -4.62 -8.19 -8.92
C SER A 158 -5.41 -6.94 -9.34
N PRO A 159 -4.94 -5.72 -8.99
CA PRO A 159 -5.59 -4.48 -9.43
C PRO A 159 -5.66 -4.32 -10.95
N GLU A 160 -4.86 -5.07 -11.70
CA GLU A 160 -4.88 -5.10 -13.17
C GLU A 160 -6.13 -5.78 -13.75
N ASN A 161 -6.76 -6.69 -13.01
CA ASN A 161 -7.95 -7.41 -13.48
C ASN A 161 -9.22 -6.55 -13.45
N PHE A 162 -9.18 -5.43 -12.71
CA PHE A 162 -10.29 -4.51 -12.59
C PHE A 162 -10.31 -3.55 -13.78
N LYS A 163 -11.43 -3.53 -14.49
CA LYS A 163 -11.63 -2.65 -15.64
C LYS A 163 -12.05 -1.26 -15.18
N PRO A 164 -11.47 -0.17 -15.72
CA PRO A 164 -11.93 1.18 -15.42
C PRO A 164 -13.33 1.41 -15.98
N ALA A 165 -14.13 2.22 -15.29
CA ALA A 165 -15.35 2.78 -15.84
C ALA A 165 -15.02 3.57 -17.12
N PRO A 166 -15.92 3.59 -18.12
CA PRO A 166 -15.68 4.36 -19.35
C PRO A 166 -15.52 5.86 -19.07
N GLN A 167 -16.20 6.35 -18.03
CA GLN A 167 -16.22 7.76 -17.63
C GLN A 167 -16.60 7.88 -16.15
N PHE A 168 -16.27 9.02 -15.56
CA PHE A 168 -16.70 9.35 -14.20
C PHE A 168 -18.22 9.51 -14.13
N SER A 169 -18.83 9.06 -13.02
CA SER A 169 -20.26 9.23 -12.81
C SER A 169 -20.66 10.70 -12.60
N SER A 170 -19.78 11.49 -11.96
CA SER A 170 -19.94 12.93 -11.75
C SER A 170 -19.21 13.72 -12.84
N PRO A 171 -19.91 14.57 -13.62
CA PRO A 171 -19.28 15.49 -14.58
C PRO A 171 -18.27 16.42 -13.92
N GLU A 172 -18.54 16.87 -12.69
CA GLU A 172 -17.66 17.73 -11.91
C GLU A 172 -16.35 17.01 -11.57
N THR A 173 -16.43 15.73 -11.17
CA THR A 173 -15.24 14.92 -10.91
C THR A 173 -14.44 14.69 -12.20
N SER A 174 -15.12 14.49 -13.34
CA SER A 174 -14.45 14.37 -14.64
C SER A 174 -13.71 15.66 -15.04
N ALA A 175 -14.35 16.81 -14.87
CA ALA A 175 -13.75 18.11 -15.13
C ALA A 175 -12.55 18.36 -14.21
N TYR A 176 -12.69 18.05 -12.92
CA TYR A 176 -11.61 18.19 -11.93
C TYR A 176 -10.37 17.36 -12.29
N PHE A 177 -10.53 16.09 -12.66
CA PHE A 177 -9.38 15.27 -13.09
C PHE A 177 -8.76 15.77 -14.40
N SER A 178 -9.53 16.43 -15.25
CA SER A 178 -8.99 17.07 -16.47
C SER A 178 -8.14 18.28 -16.11
N GLU A 179 -8.60 19.09 -15.16
CA GLU A 179 -7.84 20.23 -14.61
C GLU A 179 -6.55 19.77 -13.92
N LEU A 180 -6.62 18.69 -13.11
CA LEU A 180 -5.46 18.11 -12.45
C LEU A 180 -4.39 17.63 -13.45
N LEU A 181 -4.80 17.05 -14.59
CA LEU A 181 -3.89 16.66 -15.65
C LEU A 181 -3.21 17.87 -16.31
N VAL A 182 -3.97 18.95 -16.57
CA VAL A 182 -3.43 20.21 -17.09
C VAL A 182 -2.46 20.86 -16.09
N PHE A 183 -2.77 20.81 -14.79
CA PHE A 183 -1.85 21.27 -13.75
C PHE A 183 -0.53 20.49 -13.79
N CYS A 184 -0.59 19.15 -13.86
CA CYS A 184 0.63 18.33 -13.92
C CYS A 184 1.46 18.64 -15.16
N SER A 185 0.87 18.89 -16.33
CA SER A 185 1.64 19.22 -17.53
C SER A 185 2.20 20.65 -17.52
N THR A 186 1.44 21.63 -17.02
CA THR A 186 1.86 23.05 -17.00
C THR A 186 2.92 23.33 -15.94
N MET A 187 2.78 22.77 -14.75
CA MET A 187 3.77 22.94 -13.67
C MET A 187 5.10 22.25 -13.94
N SER A 188 5.10 21.23 -14.80
CA SER A 188 6.32 20.54 -15.22
C SER A 188 7.07 21.29 -16.32
N GLY A 189 6.68 22.52 -16.69
CA GLY A 189 7.22 23.28 -17.83
C GLY A 189 8.74 23.51 -17.79
N ASP A 190 9.26 24.05 -18.91
CA ASP A 190 10.64 24.26 -19.44
C ASP A 190 11.89 24.01 -18.57
N ASN A 191 11.83 24.11 -17.24
CA ASN A 191 12.93 23.86 -16.31
C ASN A 191 12.94 22.45 -15.69
N THR A 192 11.94 21.61 -15.96
CA THR A 192 11.89 20.22 -15.48
C THR A 192 12.44 19.27 -16.54
N ASP A 193 13.25 18.29 -16.13
CA ASP A 193 13.76 17.27 -17.03
C ASP A 193 12.62 16.51 -17.74
N LEU A 194 12.81 16.17 -19.02
CA LEU A 194 11.82 15.46 -19.83
C LEU A 194 11.35 14.14 -19.18
N GLU A 195 12.26 13.43 -18.52
CA GLU A 195 11.95 12.18 -17.82
C GLU A 195 10.98 12.42 -16.65
N ASP A 196 11.18 13.49 -15.88
CA ASP A 196 10.28 13.85 -14.79
C ASP A 196 8.91 14.30 -15.31
N GLN A 197 8.87 15.05 -16.42
CA GLN A 197 7.61 15.41 -17.09
C GLN A 197 6.80 14.16 -17.50
N GLU A 198 7.46 13.18 -18.12
CA GLU A 198 6.83 11.92 -18.51
C GLU A 198 6.35 11.11 -17.29
N ASN A 199 7.18 11.04 -16.24
CA ASN A 199 6.84 10.35 -14.99
C ASN A 199 5.61 10.98 -14.31
N PHE A 200 5.52 12.31 -14.26
CA PHE A 200 4.38 13.02 -13.69
C PHE A 200 3.10 12.84 -14.51
N ALA A 201 3.18 12.96 -15.84
CA ALA A 201 2.04 12.75 -16.73
C ALA A 201 1.51 11.31 -16.64
N ALA A 202 2.41 10.33 -16.60
CA ALA A 202 2.06 8.93 -16.44
C ALA A 202 1.42 8.65 -15.07
N ALA A 203 1.96 9.22 -14.00
CA ALA A 203 1.41 9.08 -12.65
C ALA A 203 0.01 9.70 -12.53
N ALA A 204 -0.21 10.90 -13.09
CA ALA A 204 -1.52 11.56 -13.07
C ALA A 204 -2.57 10.79 -13.88
N THR A 205 -2.19 10.31 -15.08
CA THR A 205 -3.07 9.47 -15.91
C THR A 205 -3.42 8.16 -15.21
N SER A 206 -2.43 7.49 -14.63
CA SER A 206 -2.64 6.25 -13.87
C SER A 206 -3.53 6.47 -12.64
N LEU A 207 -3.42 7.63 -11.98
CA LEU A 207 -4.28 7.98 -10.86
C LEU A 207 -5.73 8.08 -11.30
N ARG A 208 -5.99 8.83 -12.37
CA ARG A 208 -7.33 8.95 -12.99
C ARG A 208 -7.91 7.56 -13.32
N THR A 209 -7.11 6.69 -13.92
CA THR A 209 -7.52 5.30 -14.20
C THR A 209 -7.86 4.54 -12.91
N SER A 210 -7.12 4.74 -11.82
CA SER A 210 -7.37 4.07 -10.54
C SER A 210 -8.71 4.50 -9.94
N PHE A 211 -9.05 5.79 -10.01
CA PHE A 211 -10.37 6.27 -9.60
C PHE A 211 -11.50 5.66 -10.46
N LEU A 212 -11.33 5.59 -11.78
CA LEU A 212 -12.31 4.94 -12.67
C LEU A 212 -12.47 3.44 -12.40
N LYS A 213 -11.38 2.74 -12.02
CA LYS A 213 -11.46 1.34 -11.59
C LYS A 213 -12.27 1.21 -10.31
N VAL A 214 -12.09 2.11 -9.35
CA VAL A 214 -12.84 2.12 -8.08
C VAL A 214 -14.32 2.47 -8.28
N GLU A 215 -14.67 3.32 -9.24
CA GLU A 215 -16.09 3.61 -9.54
C GLU A 215 -16.88 2.38 -9.98
N ASN A 216 -16.24 1.44 -10.69
CA ASN A 216 -16.85 0.19 -11.11
C ASN A 216 -16.99 -0.83 -9.95
N VAL A 217 -16.41 -0.57 -8.79
CA VAL A 217 -16.50 -1.46 -7.63
C VAL A 217 -17.63 -0.98 -6.71
N PRO A 218 -18.68 -1.79 -6.49
CA PRO A 218 -19.77 -1.45 -5.58
C PRO A 218 -19.27 -0.98 -4.21
N ARG A 219 -19.92 0.05 -3.65
CA ARG A 219 -19.65 0.50 -2.27
C ARG A 219 -19.98 -0.64 -1.32
N GLY A 220 -19.05 -0.99 -0.42
CA GLY A 220 -19.21 -2.10 0.52
C GLY A 220 -18.61 -3.43 0.07
N GLU A 221 -18.15 -3.56 -1.18
CA GLU A 221 -17.25 -4.66 -1.54
C GLU A 221 -15.87 -4.40 -0.91
N MET A 222 -15.64 -5.10 0.20
CA MET A 222 -14.49 -4.97 1.11
C MET A 222 -13.13 -5.14 0.39
N SER A 223 -13.13 -5.75 -0.80
CA SER A 223 -11.95 -5.96 -1.66
C SER A 223 -11.91 -4.98 -2.83
N SER A 224 -11.38 -3.78 -2.65
CA SER A 224 -10.96 -3.01 -3.84
C SER A 224 -9.44 -3.01 -3.99
N PRO A 225 -8.81 -4.10 -4.47
CA PRO A 225 -7.46 -4.06 -5.03
C PRO A 225 -7.14 -2.84 -5.91
N PRO A 226 -8.10 -2.25 -6.66
CA PRO A 226 -7.88 -1.00 -7.38
C PRO A 226 -7.28 0.15 -6.59
N VAL A 227 -7.45 0.24 -5.26
CA VAL A 227 -6.85 1.34 -4.47
C VAL A 227 -5.31 1.29 -4.47
N TRP A 228 -4.73 0.09 -4.64
CA TRP A 228 -3.28 -0.10 -4.70
C TRP A 228 -2.71 0.09 -6.10
N HIS A 229 -3.57 0.08 -7.14
CA HIS A 229 -3.18 0.13 -8.55
C HIS A 229 -2.22 1.29 -8.87
N TRP A 230 -2.52 2.48 -8.34
CA TRP A 230 -1.71 3.67 -8.62
C TRP A 230 -0.29 3.55 -8.08
N ALA A 231 -0.15 3.26 -6.78
CA ALA A 231 1.15 3.19 -6.11
C ALA A 231 2.05 2.09 -6.69
N ILE A 232 1.49 0.94 -7.06
CA ILE A 232 2.23 -0.17 -7.70
C ILE A 232 2.84 0.26 -9.05
N ARG A 233 2.23 1.22 -9.75
CA ARG A 233 2.66 1.67 -11.09
C ARG A 233 3.61 2.87 -11.09
N LEU A 234 3.88 3.47 -9.93
CA LEU A 234 4.79 4.61 -9.84
C LEU A 234 6.22 4.26 -10.26
N GLN A 235 6.86 5.19 -10.95
CA GLN A 235 8.25 5.06 -11.41
C GLN A 235 9.23 5.56 -10.34
N ALA A 236 10.52 5.22 -10.50
CA ALA A 236 11.54 5.59 -9.51
C ALA A 236 11.72 7.11 -9.41
N GLY A 237 11.86 7.79 -10.55
CA GLY A 237 12.00 9.24 -10.62
C GLY A 237 10.85 9.98 -9.93
N PHE A 238 9.60 9.51 -10.09
CA PHE A 238 8.46 10.06 -9.35
C PHE A 238 8.65 10.03 -7.83
N VAL A 239 9.13 8.91 -7.30
CA VAL A 239 9.32 8.71 -5.85
C VAL A 239 10.51 9.54 -5.34
N GLU A 240 11.55 9.71 -6.15
CA GLU A 240 12.67 10.59 -5.83
C GLU A 240 12.21 12.05 -5.73
N ARG A 241 11.42 12.53 -6.70
CA ARG A 241 10.82 13.88 -6.64
C ARG A 241 9.86 14.05 -5.46
N LEU A 242 9.14 12.99 -5.07
CA LEU A 242 8.33 13.00 -3.84
C LEU A 242 9.20 13.19 -2.58
N ALA A 243 10.33 12.49 -2.49
CA ALA A 243 11.27 12.59 -1.38
C ALA A 243 11.90 13.99 -1.25
N GLU A 244 12.00 14.71 -2.37
CA GLU A 244 12.47 16.10 -2.42
C GLU A 244 11.38 17.13 -2.13
N GLY A 245 10.12 16.71 -1.95
CA GLY A 245 8.99 17.60 -1.70
C GLY A 245 8.47 18.32 -2.95
N HIS A 246 8.65 17.73 -4.14
CA HIS A 246 8.12 18.31 -5.37
C HIS A 246 6.57 18.37 -5.32
N VAL A 247 6.01 19.51 -5.75
CA VAL A 247 4.57 19.79 -5.63
C VAL A 247 3.70 18.75 -6.33
N ILE A 248 4.05 18.33 -7.55
CA ILE A 248 3.20 17.40 -8.33
C ILE A 248 3.07 16.04 -7.62
N PRO A 249 4.16 15.37 -7.22
CA PRO A 249 4.05 14.16 -6.41
C PRO A 249 3.25 14.34 -5.12
N LEU A 250 3.46 15.43 -4.38
CA LEU A 250 2.72 15.71 -3.14
C LEU A 250 1.21 15.80 -3.40
N VAL A 251 0.81 16.54 -4.43
CA VAL A 251 -0.59 16.66 -4.85
C VAL A 251 -1.15 15.28 -5.22
N LEU A 252 -0.45 14.50 -6.05
CA LEU A 252 -0.97 13.21 -6.49
C LEU A 252 -1.06 12.17 -5.36
N VAL A 253 -0.13 12.17 -4.40
CA VAL A 253 -0.22 11.33 -3.18
C VAL A 253 -1.39 11.76 -2.31
N ALA A 254 -1.66 13.06 -2.16
CA ALA A 254 -2.84 13.54 -1.44
C ALA A 254 -4.15 13.05 -2.09
N HIS A 255 -4.20 13.02 -3.43
CA HIS A 255 -5.35 12.46 -4.14
C HIS A 255 -5.45 10.95 -3.99
N TRP A 256 -4.32 10.23 -3.98
CA TRP A 256 -4.32 8.80 -3.67
C TRP A 256 -4.86 8.50 -2.25
N CYS A 257 -4.64 9.39 -1.29
CA CYS A 257 -5.21 9.26 0.06
C CYS A 257 -6.76 9.19 0.06
N VAL A 258 -7.43 9.77 -0.94
CA VAL A 258 -8.88 9.62 -1.12
C VAL A 258 -9.27 8.19 -1.49
N LEU A 259 -8.46 7.51 -2.31
CA LEU A 259 -8.66 6.10 -2.62
C LEU A 259 -8.41 5.24 -1.38
N LEU A 260 -7.33 5.54 -0.65
CA LEU A 260 -6.97 4.83 0.58
C LEU A 260 -7.97 5.04 1.72
N ALA A 261 -8.72 6.14 1.72
CA ALA A 261 -9.78 6.37 2.69
C ALA A 261 -10.83 5.24 2.69
N ARG A 262 -11.01 4.54 1.55
CA ARG A 262 -11.90 3.38 1.44
C ARG A 262 -11.38 2.15 2.20
N ALA A 263 -10.10 2.10 2.51
CA ALA A 263 -9.44 1.03 3.25
C ALA A 263 -9.29 1.33 4.75
N LYS A 264 -9.82 2.46 5.26
CA LYS A 264 -9.71 2.86 6.68
C LYS A 264 -10.32 1.88 7.67
N HIS A 265 -11.24 1.03 7.24
CA HIS A 265 -11.84 0.00 8.09
C HIS A 265 -10.86 -1.12 8.44
N TYR A 266 -9.76 -1.27 7.70
CA TYR A 266 -8.69 -2.20 8.04
C TYR A 266 -7.84 -1.64 9.18
N TRP A 267 -7.60 -2.47 10.20
CA TRP A 267 -6.82 -2.10 11.39
C TRP A 267 -5.41 -1.60 11.05
N TRP A 268 -4.78 -2.14 10.00
CA TRP A 268 -3.44 -1.75 9.56
C TRP A 268 -3.40 -0.43 8.77
N MET A 269 -4.56 0.16 8.44
CA MET A 269 -4.68 1.50 7.83
C MET A 269 -5.05 2.60 8.83
N ASP A 270 -5.28 2.26 10.11
CA ASP A 270 -5.82 3.16 11.11
C ASP A 270 -4.96 4.44 11.30
N GLY A 271 -5.51 5.61 10.99
CA GLY A 271 -4.80 6.90 11.08
C GLY A 271 -3.70 7.11 10.02
N TRP A 272 -3.50 6.19 9.07
CA TRP A 272 -2.46 6.33 8.05
C TRP A 272 -2.74 7.52 7.11
N VAL A 273 -3.99 7.65 6.67
CA VAL A 273 -4.44 8.71 5.74
C VAL A 273 -4.29 10.08 6.41
N GLU A 274 -4.72 10.21 7.65
CA GLU A 274 -4.67 11.44 8.43
C GLU A 274 -3.23 11.92 8.62
N ARG A 275 -2.31 11.02 8.98
CA ARG A 275 -0.88 11.34 9.12
C ARG A 275 -0.25 11.74 7.80
N THR A 276 -0.45 10.95 6.75
CA THR A 276 0.11 11.27 5.43
C THR A 276 -0.39 12.63 4.93
N MET A 277 -1.69 12.93 5.08
CA MET A 277 -2.23 14.25 4.72
C MET A 277 -1.61 15.37 5.56
N GLY A 278 -1.46 15.18 6.88
CA GLY A 278 -0.81 16.16 7.76
C GLY A 278 0.66 16.41 7.40
N GLU A 279 1.40 15.36 7.01
CA GLU A 279 2.78 15.49 6.52
C GLU A 279 2.84 16.25 5.19
N ILE A 280 1.93 15.95 4.26
CA ILE A 280 1.84 16.67 2.98
C ILE A 280 1.52 18.15 3.21
N GLU A 281 0.53 18.48 4.06
CA GLU A 281 0.18 19.86 4.40
C GLU A 281 1.34 20.63 5.03
N GLY A 282 2.13 19.94 5.87
CA GLY A 282 3.30 20.50 6.53
C GLY A 282 4.45 20.84 5.58
N VAL A 283 4.60 20.08 4.48
CA VAL A 283 5.65 20.30 3.46
C VAL A 283 5.16 21.18 2.30
N MET A 284 3.85 21.22 2.04
CA MET A 284 3.25 21.95 0.92
C MET A 284 3.34 23.47 1.10
N ARG A 285 3.88 24.15 0.07
CA ARG A 285 3.88 25.61 -0.01
C ARG A 285 2.47 26.17 -0.13
N GLU A 286 2.24 27.35 0.47
CA GLU A 286 0.92 27.99 0.55
C GLU A 286 0.23 28.13 -0.81
N GLU A 287 0.99 28.51 -1.84
CA GLU A 287 0.52 28.73 -3.21
C GLU A 287 -0.13 27.49 -3.87
N HIS A 288 0.22 26.29 -3.40
CA HIS A 288 -0.28 25.02 -3.96
C HIS A 288 -1.29 24.31 -3.06
N ARG A 289 -1.56 24.81 -1.85
CA ARG A 289 -2.52 24.21 -0.91
C ARG A 289 -3.95 24.15 -1.43
N TYR A 290 -4.30 24.95 -2.44
CA TYR A 290 -5.59 24.84 -3.13
C TYR A 290 -5.86 23.41 -3.63
N TRP A 291 -4.84 22.71 -4.13
CA TRP A 291 -4.95 21.34 -4.61
C TRP A 291 -5.18 20.29 -3.52
N LEU A 292 -4.98 20.65 -2.24
CA LEU A 292 -5.28 19.79 -1.11
C LEU A 292 -6.75 19.89 -0.66
N ARG A 293 -7.48 20.93 -1.07
CA ARG A 293 -8.88 21.13 -0.67
C ARG A 293 -9.77 19.97 -1.07
N TRP A 294 -9.71 19.55 -2.34
CA TRP A 294 -10.53 18.46 -2.83
C TRP A 294 -10.24 17.14 -2.11
N PRO A 295 -8.97 16.69 -1.93
CA PRO A 295 -8.70 15.52 -1.10
C PRO A 295 -9.23 15.64 0.34
N LEU A 296 -9.02 16.78 0.99
CA LEU A 296 -9.46 17.02 2.36
C LEU A 296 -10.99 16.97 2.51
N GLU A 297 -11.73 17.56 1.56
CA GLU A 297 -13.19 17.50 1.52
C GLU A 297 -13.69 16.06 1.33
N ARG A 298 -13.05 15.27 0.47
CA ARG A 298 -13.43 13.88 0.22
C ARG A 298 -13.05 12.92 1.36
N ILE A 299 -11.99 13.23 2.11
CA ILE A 299 -11.54 12.42 3.26
C ILE A 299 -12.31 12.78 4.53
N GLY A 300 -12.53 14.09 4.77
CA GLY A 300 -13.17 14.63 5.97
C GLY A 300 -14.70 14.71 5.88
N GLY A 301 -15.26 14.66 4.67
CA GLY A 301 -16.69 14.47 4.47
C GLY A 301 -17.10 13.12 5.04
N ARG A 302 -17.81 13.12 6.17
CA ARG A 302 -18.60 11.97 6.61
C ARG A 302 -19.35 11.43 5.41
N GLU A 303 -19.29 10.11 5.21
CA GLU A 303 -20.18 9.40 4.31
C GLU A 303 -21.61 9.84 4.60
N GLY A 304 -22.12 10.71 3.73
CA GLY A 304 -23.50 11.18 3.73
C GLY A 304 -24.18 10.60 2.52
N GLY A 305 -25.05 9.61 2.75
CA GLY A 305 -25.91 8.98 1.76
C GLY A 305 -25.69 7.48 1.65
#